data_AF-A0A1A8VF29-F1
#
_entry.id   AF-A0A1A8VF29-F1
#
_cell.length_a   1.000
_cell.length_b   1.000
_cell.length_c   1.000
_cell.angle_alpha   90.00
_cell.angle_beta   90.00
_cell.angle_gamma   90.00
#
_symmetry.space_group_name_H-M   'P 1'
#
loop_
_entity.id
_entity.type
_entity.pdbx_description
1 polymer ?
#
loop_
_entity_poly.entity_id
_entity_poly.type
_entity_poly.pdbx_seq_one_letter_code
_entity_poly.pdbx_strand_id
1 'polypeptide(L)'
;MTLDSMMACCLSEEARESKRINAEIEKQLRRDKRDARRELKLLLLGTGESGKSTFIKQMRIIHGTGYTDEDKKGFTKLVYQNIFTSMQAMIRATETLKIPLKYEQSKNNSLLVREVDVEKVTTFEQPYISAIKQLWTDPGIQEAYDRRREYQLSDSTKYYLTDLDRIAESSYLPTQQDVLRVRIPTTGIIEYPFDLQSIIFRMVDDLLYFVYPHVCTIFPLTSVLPCIKHA
;
A
#
# COMPACT_ATOMS: atom_id res chain seq x y z
N MET A 1 53.32 -31.07 -9.70
CA MET A 1 52.27 -31.00 -10.73
C MET A 1 51.05 -31.70 -10.18
N THR A 2 50.04 -30.93 -9.79
CA THR A 2 48.84 -31.41 -9.08
C THR A 2 47.92 -32.20 -10.03
N LEU A 3 47.27 -33.22 -9.48
CA LEU A 3 46.42 -34.22 -10.17
C LEU A 3 45.29 -33.65 -11.06
N ASP A 4 44.97 -32.36 -10.94
CA ASP A 4 43.98 -31.68 -11.79
C ASP A 4 44.38 -31.55 -13.26
N SER A 5 45.68 -31.57 -13.58
CA SER A 5 46.14 -31.41 -14.97
C SER A 5 45.98 -32.67 -15.83
N MET A 6 45.83 -33.86 -15.24
CA MET A 6 45.74 -35.13 -15.99
C MET A 6 44.30 -35.54 -16.34
N MET A 7 43.28 -34.89 -15.77
CA MET A 7 41.86 -35.25 -15.97
C MET A 7 41.12 -34.38 -17.02
N ALA A 8 41.82 -33.49 -17.71
CA ALA A 8 41.22 -32.56 -18.68
C ALA A 8 41.07 -33.14 -20.10
N CYS A 9 41.65 -34.31 -20.39
CA CYS A 9 41.80 -34.84 -21.75
C CYS A 9 40.67 -35.78 -22.22
N CYS A 10 39.67 -36.10 -21.39
CA CYS A 10 38.62 -37.10 -21.72
C CYS A 10 37.17 -36.66 -21.42
N LEU A 11 36.90 -35.36 -21.27
CA LEU A 11 35.53 -34.87 -21.06
C LEU A 11 34.84 -34.65 -22.41
N SER A 12 33.64 -35.21 -22.59
CA SER A 12 32.76 -34.90 -23.73
C SER A 12 32.50 -33.39 -23.79
N GLU A 13 32.18 -32.85 -24.98
CA GLU A 13 31.86 -31.42 -25.12
C GLU A 13 30.71 -31.01 -24.20
N GLU A 14 29.70 -31.86 -24.04
CA GLU A 14 28.60 -31.67 -23.09
C GLU A 14 29.08 -31.60 -21.63
N ALA A 15 30.03 -32.43 -21.23
CA ALA A 15 30.59 -32.40 -19.86
C ALA A 15 31.44 -31.14 -19.61
N ARG A 16 32.14 -30.62 -20.65
CA ARG A 16 32.87 -29.35 -20.55
C ARG A 16 31.92 -28.16 -20.44
N GLU A 17 30.84 -28.16 -21.23
CA GLU A 17 29.85 -27.08 -21.19
C GLU A 17 29.05 -27.10 -19.88
N SER A 18 28.64 -28.27 -19.39
CA SER A 18 28.01 -28.42 -18.07
C SER A 18 28.90 -27.89 -16.94
N LYS A 19 30.21 -28.13 -17.02
CA LYS A 19 31.18 -27.62 -16.04
C LYS A 19 31.33 -26.10 -16.10
N ARG A 20 31.26 -25.49 -17.29
CA ARG A 20 31.24 -24.02 -17.46
C ARG A 20 29.97 -23.40 -16.88
N ILE A 21 28.81 -23.96 -17.21
CA ILE A 21 27.51 -23.51 -16.69
C ILE A 21 27.50 -23.62 -15.16
N ASN A 22 27.93 -24.74 -14.60
CA ASN A 22 28.03 -24.92 -13.14
C ASN A 22 28.98 -23.90 -12.49
N ALA A 23 30.12 -23.59 -13.13
CA ALA A 23 31.05 -22.59 -12.62
C ALA A 23 30.45 -21.16 -12.63
N GLU A 24 29.68 -20.80 -13.65
CA GLU A 24 29.00 -19.50 -13.68
C GLU A 24 27.85 -19.44 -12.67
N ILE A 25 27.07 -20.52 -12.51
CA ILE A 25 26.04 -20.62 -11.47
C ILE A 25 26.66 -20.48 -10.07
N GLU A 26 27.76 -21.17 -9.78
CA GLU A 26 28.45 -21.04 -8.49
C GLU A 26 28.96 -19.62 -8.24
N LYS A 27 29.48 -18.96 -9.28
CA LYS A 27 29.93 -17.57 -9.21
C LYS A 27 28.77 -16.62 -8.95
N GLN A 28 27.61 -16.85 -9.55
CA GLN A 28 26.40 -16.06 -9.33
C GLN A 28 25.85 -16.30 -7.91
N LEU A 29 25.74 -17.55 -7.46
CA LEU A 29 25.37 -17.90 -6.08
C LEU A 29 26.28 -17.27 -5.03
N ARG A 30 27.60 -17.19 -5.29
CA ARG A 30 28.55 -16.53 -4.38
C ARG A 30 28.32 -15.02 -4.32
N ARG A 31 27.97 -14.38 -5.44
CA ARG A 31 27.60 -12.95 -5.48
C ARG A 31 26.30 -12.71 -4.72
N ASP A 32 25.25 -13.47 -5.04
CA ASP A 32 23.93 -13.35 -4.39
C ASP A 32 24.02 -13.60 -2.88
N LYS A 33 24.82 -14.57 -2.43
CA LYS A 33 25.05 -14.82 -1.00
C LYS A 33 25.80 -13.68 -0.31
N ARG A 34 26.68 -12.97 -1.01
CA ARG A 34 27.39 -11.80 -0.48
C ARG A 34 26.44 -10.61 -0.35
N ASP A 35 25.57 -10.42 -1.34
CA ASP A 35 24.61 -9.31 -1.37
C ASP A 35 23.48 -9.56 -0.36
N ALA A 36 22.97 -10.79 -0.25
CA ALA A 36 21.99 -11.18 0.76
C ALA A 36 22.51 -11.04 2.20
N ARG A 37 23.82 -11.20 2.43
CA ARG A 37 24.45 -10.94 3.74
C ARG A 37 24.52 -9.45 4.11
N ARG A 38 24.43 -8.56 3.12
CA ARG A 38 24.41 -7.10 3.32
C ARG A 38 23.00 -6.54 3.41
N GLU A 39 21.99 -7.33 3.05
CA GLU A 39 20.58 -6.98 3.17
C GLU A 39 20.07 -7.24 4.60
N LEU A 40 19.49 -6.21 5.22
CA LEU A 40 18.76 -6.32 6.47
C LEU A 40 17.26 -6.32 6.18
N LYS A 41 16.59 -7.43 6.49
CA LYS A 41 15.13 -7.54 6.36
C LYS A 41 14.45 -7.03 7.62
N LEU A 42 13.57 -6.04 7.47
CA LEU A 42 12.76 -5.48 8.54
C LEU A 42 11.31 -5.90 8.34
N LEU A 43 10.72 -6.56 9.33
CA LEU A 43 9.31 -6.91 9.32
C LEU A 43 8.53 -5.86 10.09
N LEU A 44 7.54 -5.23 9.45
CA LEU A 44 6.63 -4.31 10.12
C LEU A 44 5.39 -5.09 10.56
N LEU A 45 5.23 -5.24 11.87
CA LEU A 45 4.09 -5.90 12.48
C LEU A 45 3.20 -4.88 13.19
N GLY A 46 1.88 -5.07 13.07
CA GLY A 46 0.90 -4.21 13.70
C GLY A 46 -0.52 -4.57 13.26
N THR A 47 -1.52 -4.11 14.00
CA THR A 47 -2.93 -4.30 13.64
C THR A 47 -3.26 -3.64 12.29
N GLY A 48 -4.41 -4.00 11.70
CA GLY A 48 -4.95 -3.26 10.56
C GLY A 48 -4.96 -1.77 10.85
N GLU A 49 -4.62 -0.96 9.84
CA GLU A 49 -4.66 0.51 9.91
C GLU A 49 -3.65 1.18 10.88
N SER A 50 -2.72 0.42 11.47
CA SER A 50 -1.68 0.97 12.38
C SER A 50 -0.63 1.87 11.71
N GLY A 51 -0.81 2.25 10.44
CA GLY A 51 0.11 3.13 9.71
C GLY A 51 1.36 2.47 9.12
N LYS A 52 1.45 1.13 9.07
CA LYS A 52 2.60 0.40 8.49
C LYS A 52 2.89 0.80 7.05
N SER A 53 1.87 0.73 6.20
CA SER A 53 2.01 1.11 4.79
C SER A 53 2.33 2.60 4.66
N THR A 54 1.80 3.46 5.54
CA THR A 54 2.16 4.89 5.58
C THR A 54 3.63 5.10 5.94
N PHE A 55 4.16 4.36 6.91
CA PHE A 55 5.57 4.40 7.29
C PHE A 55 6.47 3.99 6.13
N ILE A 56 6.14 2.89 5.44
CA ILE A 56 6.86 2.46 4.23
C ILE A 56 6.86 3.55 3.16
N LYS A 57 5.69 4.15 2.87
CA LYS A 57 5.60 5.24 1.89
C LYS A 57 6.45 6.44 2.29
N GLN A 58 6.52 6.77 3.58
CA GLN A 58 7.41 7.82 4.08
C GLN A 58 8.88 7.46 3.91
N MET A 59 9.27 6.20 4.15
CA MET A 59 10.64 5.74 3.89
C MET A 59 11.02 5.90 2.42
N ARG A 60 10.10 5.60 1.48
CA ARG A 60 10.33 5.85 0.05
C ARG A 60 10.50 7.33 -0.27
N ILE A 61 9.81 8.22 0.44
CA ILE A 61 9.93 9.68 0.25
C ILE A 61 11.25 10.22 0.79
N ILE A 62 11.67 9.80 1.98
CA ILE A 62 12.83 10.37 2.68
C ILE A 62 14.14 9.74 2.20
N HIS A 63 14.14 8.44 1.94
CA HIS A 63 15.35 7.64 1.68
C HIS A 63 15.34 6.92 0.33
N GLY A 64 14.23 6.96 -0.41
CA GLY A 64 14.13 6.40 -1.74
C GLY A 64 14.20 7.46 -2.84
N THR A 65 13.79 7.08 -4.04
CA THR A 65 13.65 7.99 -5.20
C THR A 65 12.42 8.89 -5.12
N GLY A 66 11.62 8.78 -4.06
CA GLY A 66 10.33 9.44 -3.94
C GLY A 66 9.27 8.82 -4.86
N TYR A 67 8.27 9.63 -5.21
CA TYR A 67 7.22 9.28 -6.16
C TYR A 67 7.31 10.22 -7.36
N THR A 68 7.57 9.68 -8.55
CA THR A 68 7.51 10.45 -9.79
C THR A 68 6.06 10.77 -10.13
N ASP A 69 5.83 11.63 -11.13
CA ASP A 69 4.47 11.94 -11.55
C ASP A 69 3.80 10.72 -12.23
N GLU A 70 4.57 9.84 -12.85
CA GLU A 70 4.09 8.54 -13.35
C GLU A 70 3.65 7.62 -12.20
N ASP A 71 4.43 7.54 -11.13
CA ASP A 71 4.04 6.79 -9.92
C ASP A 71 2.72 7.35 -9.36
N LYS A 72 2.63 8.67 -9.21
CA LYS A 72 1.45 9.37 -8.66
C LYS A 72 0.21 9.08 -9.51
N LYS A 73 0.31 9.10 -10.84
CA LYS A 73 -0.79 8.73 -11.75
C LYS A 73 -1.31 7.31 -11.50
N GLY A 74 -0.44 6.37 -11.13
CA GLY A 74 -0.84 5.02 -10.74
C GLY A 74 -1.78 4.98 -9.52
N PHE A 75 -1.71 5.97 -8.63
CA PHE A 75 -2.56 6.07 -7.45
C PHE A 75 -3.94 6.69 -7.72
N THR A 76 -4.15 7.33 -8.87
CA THR A 76 -5.41 8.02 -9.20
C THR A 76 -6.61 7.09 -9.07
N LYS A 77 -6.52 5.89 -9.66
CA LYS A 77 -7.57 4.86 -9.55
C LYS A 77 -7.88 4.52 -8.09
N LEU A 78 -6.84 4.32 -7.28
CA LEU A 78 -6.98 3.92 -5.87
C LEU A 78 -7.63 5.03 -5.04
N VAL A 79 -7.34 6.30 -5.34
CA VAL A 79 -8.00 7.46 -4.69
C VAL A 79 -9.50 7.43 -4.97
N TYR A 80 -9.91 7.25 -6.23
CA TYR A 80 -11.34 7.15 -6.58
C TYR A 80 -12.00 5.98 -5.86
N GLN A 81 -11.36 4.81 -5.86
CA GLN A 81 -11.86 3.63 -5.14
C GLN A 81 -12.06 3.92 -3.64
N ASN A 82 -11.09 4.56 -3.00
CA ASN A 82 -11.16 4.93 -1.58
C ASN A 82 -12.34 5.88 -1.29
N ILE A 83 -12.63 6.82 -2.19
CA ILE A 83 -13.77 7.74 -2.07
C ILE A 83 -15.08 6.96 -2.13
N PHE A 84 -15.25 6.08 -3.13
CA PHE A 84 -16.46 5.25 -3.26
C PHE A 84 -16.62 4.32 -2.06
N THR A 85 -15.58 3.60 -1.65
CA THR A 85 -15.63 2.73 -0.46
C THR A 85 -16.02 3.50 0.80
N SER A 86 -15.45 4.69 0.99
CA SER A 86 -15.77 5.54 2.15
C SER A 86 -17.23 5.99 2.14
N MET A 87 -17.73 6.45 1.00
CA MET A 87 -19.12 6.91 0.89
C MET A 87 -20.10 5.74 1.04
N GLN A 88 -19.82 4.58 0.43
CA GLN A 88 -20.63 3.37 0.60
C GLN A 88 -20.66 2.89 2.05
N ALA A 89 -19.54 2.98 2.78
CA ALA A 89 -19.49 2.65 4.21
C ALA A 89 -20.38 3.59 5.04
N MET A 90 -20.33 4.90 4.79
CA MET A 90 -21.20 5.87 5.47
C MET A 90 -22.68 5.66 5.13
N ILE A 91 -23.03 5.37 3.87
CA ILE A 91 -24.41 5.04 3.48
C ILE A 91 -24.91 3.81 4.26
N ARG A 92 -24.12 2.73 4.33
CA ARG A 92 -24.49 1.53 5.12
C ARG A 92 -24.62 1.86 6.61
N ALA A 93 -23.79 2.77 7.13
CA ALA A 93 -23.89 3.21 8.52
C ALA A 93 -25.20 3.98 8.79
N THR A 94 -25.68 4.81 7.85
CA THR A 94 -26.99 5.48 8.03
C THR A 94 -28.13 4.49 8.18
N GLU A 95 -28.14 3.41 7.40
CA GLU A 95 -29.14 2.33 7.52
C GLU A 95 -29.00 1.57 8.85
N THR A 96 -27.76 1.21 9.22
CA THR A 96 -27.47 0.42 10.43
C THR A 96 -27.78 1.18 11.72
N LEU A 97 -27.38 2.45 11.78
CA LEU A 97 -27.57 3.34 12.93
C LEU A 97 -28.95 4.02 12.93
N LYS A 98 -29.78 3.73 11.91
CA LYS A 98 -31.12 4.30 11.69
C LYS A 98 -31.12 5.83 11.65
N ILE A 99 -30.10 6.41 11.02
CA ILE A 99 -29.97 7.85 10.81
C ILE A 99 -30.70 8.20 9.50
N PRO A 100 -31.78 8.99 9.54
CA PRO A 100 -32.50 9.36 8.32
C PRO A 100 -31.68 10.36 7.49
N LEU A 101 -31.61 10.12 6.18
CA LEU A 101 -31.12 11.14 5.24
C LEU A 101 -32.11 12.29 5.19
N LYS A 102 -31.59 13.52 5.25
CA LYS A 102 -32.43 14.72 5.34
C LYS A 102 -33.14 15.02 4.03
N TYR A 103 -32.44 14.88 2.91
CA TYR A 103 -32.96 15.25 1.59
C TYR A 103 -33.41 14.02 0.80
N GLU A 104 -34.54 14.12 0.10
CA GLU A 104 -35.04 13.04 -0.76
C GLU A 104 -34.06 12.72 -1.89
N GLN A 105 -33.41 13.74 -2.45
CA GLN A 105 -32.36 13.58 -3.45
C GLN A 105 -31.17 12.78 -2.92
N SER A 106 -30.81 12.92 -1.64
CA SER A 106 -29.76 12.13 -1.00
C SER A 106 -30.10 10.63 -1.00
N LYS A 107 -31.38 10.26 -0.89
CA LYS A 107 -31.79 8.85 -1.01
C LYS A 107 -31.52 8.31 -2.40
N ASN A 108 -31.90 9.04 -3.45
CA ASN A 108 -31.61 8.66 -4.84
C ASN A 108 -30.10 8.58 -5.10
N ASN A 109 -29.34 9.57 -4.64
CA ASN A 109 -27.88 9.59 -4.76
C ASN A 109 -27.23 8.43 -4.00
N SER A 110 -27.77 8.04 -2.85
CA SER A 110 -27.25 6.92 -2.06
C SER A 110 -27.41 5.59 -2.80
N LEU A 111 -28.53 5.38 -3.50
CA LEU A 111 -28.76 4.21 -4.34
C LEU A 111 -27.74 4.17 -5.50
N LEU A 112 -27.58 5.30 -6.21
CA LEU A 112 -26.62 5.42 -7.30
C LEU A 112 -25.19 5.07 -6.87
N VAL A 113 -24.71 5.61 -5.76
CA VAL A 113 -23.35 5.36 -5.25
C VAL A 113 -23.20 3.93 -4.73
N ARG A 114 -24.26 3.35 -4.17
CA ARG A 114 -24.25 1.98 -3.62
C ARG A 114 -24.13 0.91 -4.70
N GLU A 115 -24.65 1.14 -5.89
CA GLU A 115 -24.60 0.20 -7.02
C GLU A 115 -23.24 0.16 -7.74
N VAL A 116 -22.34 1.11 -7.44
CA VAL A 116 -21.01 1.17 -8.05
C VAL A 116 -20.13 0.00 -7.61
N ASP A 117 -19.65 -0.77 -8.58
CA ASP A 117 -18.59 -1.76 -8.40
C ASP A 117 -17.23 -1.05 -8.30
N VAL A 118 -16.75 -0.90 -7.06
CA VAL A 118 -15.52 -0.17 -6.74
C VAL A 118 -14.30 -0.73 -7.46
N GLU A 119 -14.21 -2.04 -7.70
CA GLU A 119 -13.02 -2.65 -8.31
C GLU A 119 -12.85 -2.24 -9.79
N LYS A 120 -13.98 -1.96 -10.44
CA LYS A 120 -14.06 -1.54 -11.85
C LYS A 120 -13.95 -0.03 -12.05
N VAL A 121 -13.96 0.78 -11.00
CA VAL A 121 -13.80 2.23 -11.11
C VAL A 121 -12.43 2.57 -11.69
N THR A 122 -12.41 3.26 -12.83
CA THR A 122 -11.19 3.77 -13.49
C THR A 122 -11.23 5.28 -13.68
N THR A 123 -12.42 5.83 -13.90
CA THR A 123 -12.71 7.25 -14.10
C THR A 123 -13.56 7.80 -12.97
N PHE A 124 -13.58 9.12 -12.82
CA PHE A 124 -14.45 9.81 -11.86
C PHE A 124 -15.39 10.74 -12.61
N GLU A 125 -16.62 10.27 -12.85
CA GLU A 125 -17.58 10.92 -13.75
C GLU A 125 -18.57 11.83 -13.00
N GLN A 126 -19.08 12.84 -13.70
CA GLN A 126 -19.96 13.88 -13.16
C GLN A 126 -21.21 13.40 -12.40
N PRO A 127 -21.96 12.35 -12.83
CA PRO A 127 -23.11 11.89 -12.06
C PRO A 127 -22.69 11.40 -10.67
N TYR A 128 -21.53 10.75 -10.54
CA TYR A 128 -21.03 10.29 -9.24
C TYR A 128 -20.43 11.43 -8.41
N ILE A 129 -19.68 12.34 -9.03
CA ILE A 129 -19.10 13.50 -8.35
C ILE A 129 -20.20 14.33 -7.69
N SER A 130 -21.24 14.69 -8.46
CA SER A 130 -22.36 15.48 -7.96
C SER A 130 -23.13 14.76 -6.86
N ALA A 131 -23.39 13.45 -7.02
CA ALA A 131 -24.05 12.62 -6.02
C ALA A 131 -23.26 12.57 -4.69
N ILE A 132 -21.95 12.29 -4.76
CA ILE A 132 -21.06 12.23 -3.59
C ILE A 132 -20.96 13.59 -2.90
N LYS A 133 -20.86 14.68 -3.66
CA LYS A 133 -20.82 16.04 -3.11
C LYS A 133 -22.10 16.39 -2.36
N GLN A 134 -23.26 16.09 -2.94
CA GLN A 134 -24.56 16.31 -2.29
C GLN A 134 -24.73 15.44 -1.04
N LEU A 135 -24.37 14.15 -1.13
CA LEU A 135 -24.38 13.24 0.02
C LEU A 135 -23.49 13.74 1.15
N TRP A 136 -22.27 14.21 0.84
CA TRP A 136 -21.37 14.74 1.86
C TRP A 136 -21.95 15.95 2.57
N THR A 137 -22.77 16.77 1.91
CA THR A 137 -23.46 17.90 2.57
C THR A 137 -24.72 17.51 3.34
N ASP A 138 -25.20 16.27 3.23
CA ASP A 138 -26.40 15.80 3.93
C ASP A 138 -26.12 15.64 5.44
N PRO A 139 -26.94 16.22 6.32
CA PRO A 139 -26.76 16.08 7.76
C PRO A 139 -26.78 14.64 8.27
N GLY A 140 -27.53 13.73 7.63
CA GLY A 140 -27.53 12.31 8.01
C GLY A 140 -26.20 11.62 7.70
N ILE A 141 -25.55 11.99 6.60
CA ILE A 141 -24.19 11.50 6.27
C ILE A 141 -23.15 12.14 7.19
N GLN A 142 -23.28 13.42 7.52
CA GLN A 142 -22.39 14.08 8.50
C GLN A 142 -22.52 13.45 9.88
N GLU A 143 -23.74 13.15 10.35
CA GLU A 143 -23.95 12.44 11.61
C GLU A 143 -23.35 11.03 11.59
N ALA A 144 -23.50 10.30 10.47
CA ALA A 144 -22.83 9.02 10.29
C ALA A 144 -21.31 9.17 10.36
N TYR A 145 -20.73 10.22 9.78
CA TYR A 145 -19.29 10.49 9.86
C TYR A 145 -18.83 10.85 11.30
N ASP A 146 -19.62 11.60 12.06
CA ASP A 146 -19.30 11.91 13.46
C ASP A 146 -19.28 10.64 14.32
N ARG A 147 -20.17 9.69 14.01
CA ARG A 147 -20.26 8.36 14.63
C ARG A 147 -19.37 7.30 13.97
N ARG A 148 -18.37 7.71 13.16
CA ARG A 148 -17.44 6.79 12.45
C ARG A 148 -16.65 5.82 13.33
N ARG A 149 -16.64 6.00 14.66
CA ARG A 149 -16.02 5.05 15.59
C ARG A 149 -16.85 3.78 15.80
N GLU A 150 -18.11 3.78 15.39
CA GLU A 150 -19.04 2.66 15.53
C GLU A 150 -18.98 1.66 14.36
N TYR A 151 -18.27 2.01 13.28
CA TYR A 151 -18.12 1.17 12.09
C TYR A 151 -16.74 1.39 11.45
N GLN A 152 -16.39 0.57 10.46
CA GLN A 152 -15.12 0.69 9.76
C GLN A 152 -15.19 1.79 8.71
N LEU A 153 -14.44 2.87 8.93
CA LEU A 153 -14.29 3.98 7.99
C LEU A 153 -12.83 4.42 7.95
N SER A 154 -12.34 4.75 6.76
CA SER A 154 -10.97 5.25 6.58
C SER A 154 -10.80 6.62 7.26
N ASP A 155 -9.72 6.81 8.01
CA ASP A 155 -9.37 8.12 8.57
C ASP A 155 -9.15 9.19 7.49
N SER A 156 -8.76 8.76 6.28
CA SER A 156 -8.56 9.63 5.12
C SER A 156 -9.86 10.11 4.46
N THR A 157 -11.04 9.60 4.86
CA THR A 157 -12.32 9.92 4.21
C THR A 157 -12.58 11.42 4.16
N LYS A 158 -12.45 12.13 5.29
CA LYS A 158 -12.71 13.58 5.32
C LYS A 158 -11.74 14.37 4.46
N TYR A 159 -10.49 13.93 4.36
CA TYR A 159 -9.50 14.60 3.52
C TYR A 159 -9.93 14.61 2.05
N TYR A 160 -10.33 13.45 1.51
CA TYR A 160 -10.73 13.37 0.11
C TYR A 160 -12.09 14.02 -0.16
N LEU A 161 -13.07 13.87 0.75
CA LEU A 161 -14.41 14.40 0.54
C LEU A 161 -14.50 15.92 0.72
N THR A 162 -13.62 16.53 1.52
CA THR A 162 -13.58 17.99 1.67
C THR A 162 -13.04 18.65 0.40
N ASP A 163 -11.99 18.08 -0.21
CA ASP A 163 -11.36 18.62 -1.42
C ASP A 163 -11.74 17.81 -2.68
N LEU A 164 -13.01 17.42 -2.78
CA LEU A 164 -13.49 16.58 -3.88
C LEU A 164 -13.33 17.26 -5.24
N ASP A 165 -13.47 18.59 -5.29
CA ASP A 165 -13.40 19.38 -6.53
C ASP A 165 -12.04 19.24 -7.23
N ARG A 166 -10.93 19.26 -6.47
CA ARG A 166 -9.57 19.03 -6.98
C ARG A 166 -9.40 17.63 -7.58
N ILE A 167 -10.06 16.64 -6.97
CA ILE A 167 -9.98 15.23 -7.39
C ILE A 167 -10.86 14.97 -8.62
N ALA A 168 -11.92 15.76 -8.80
CA ALA A 168 -12.85 15.71 -9.92
C ALA A 168 -12.31 16.36 -11.21
N GLU A 169 -11.20 17.08 -11.15
CA GLU A 169 -10.57 17.68 -12.33
C GLU A 169 -10.06 16.61 -13.30
N SER A 170 -10.24 16.84 -14.60
CA SER A 170 -9.75 15.92 -15.64
C SER A 170 -8.22 15.82 -15.68
N SER A 171 -7.52 16.86 -15.21
CA SER A 171 -6.07 16.93 -15.06
C SER A 171 -5.57 16.48 -13.68
N TYR A 172 -6.42 15.84 -12.87
CA TYR A 172 -6.06 15.46 -11.51
C TYR A 172 -4.80 14.57 -11.45
N LEU A 173 -3.78 15.08 -10.77
CA LEU A 173 -2.57 14.37 -10.42
C LEU A 173 -2.51 14.25 -8.88
N PRO A 174 -2.49 13.04 -8.31
CA PRO A 174 -2.39 12.86 -6.87
C PRO A 174 -1.16 13.54 -6.30
N THR A 175 -1.34 14.28 -5.22
CA THR A 175 -0.23 14.86 -4.46
C THR A 175 0.45 13.78 -3.64
N GLN A 176 1.64 14.11 -3.12
CA GLN A 176 2.34 13.23 -2.19
C GLN A 176 1.48 12.92 -0.94
N GLN A 177 0.65 13.86 -0.50
CA GLN A 177 -0.27 13.67 0.61
C GLN A 177 -1.41 12.70 0.26
N ASP A 178 -1.92 12.74 -0.97
CA ASP A 178 -2.89 11.76 -1.47
C ASP A 178 -2.28 10.36 -1.50
N VAL A 179 -1.04 10.25 -1.98
CA VAL A 179 -0.30 8.97 -2.03
C VAL A 179 -0.06 8.42 -0.63
N LEU A 180 0.25 9.26 0.37
CA LEU A 180 0.42 8.82 1.76
C LEU A 180 -0.89 8.28 2.35
N ARG A 181 -2.01 8.95 2.06
CA ARG A 181 -3.33 8.69 2.64
C ARG A 181 -4.13 7.60 1.96
N VAL A 182 -3.82 7.26 0.70
CA VAL A 182 -4.60 6.28 -0.05
C VAL A 182 -4.38 4.89 0.52
N ARG A 183 -5.47 4.19 0.82
CA ARG A 183 -5.40 2.80 1.24
C ARG A 183 -5.17 1.93 0.01
N ILE A 184 -4.11 1.14 0.08
CA ILE A 184 -3.81 0.10 -0.91
C ILE A 184 -4.22 -1.22 -0.24
N PRO A 185 -5.11 -2.02 -0.85
CA PRO A 185 -5.36 -3.37 -0.37
C PRO A 185 -4.04 -4.14 -0.39
N THR A 186 -3.54 -4.57 0.76
CA THR A 186 -2.35 -5.43 0.83
C THR A 186 -2.79 -6.85 0.52
N THR A 187 -2.71 -7.23 -0.76
CA THR A 187 -2.83 -8.64 -1.16
C THR A 187 -1.46 -9.29 -1.02
N GLY A 188 -1.13 -9.76 0.20
CA GLY A 188 0.12 -10.46 0.50
C GLY A 188 1.27 -9.56 0.96
N ILE A 189 2.47 -10.15 0.98
CA ILE A 189 3.71 -9.52 1.42
C ILE A 189 4.19 -8.56 0.34
N ILE A 190 4.18 -7.27 0.66
CA ILE A 190 4.76 -6.23 -0.21
C ILE A 190 6.15 -5.90 0.32
N GLU A 191 7.15 -6.04 -0.54
CA GLU A 191 8.55 -5.75 -0.22
C GLU A 191 8.97 -4.41 -0.81
N TYR A 192 9.53 -3.54 0.02
CA TYR A 192 10.07 -2.26 -0.40
C TYR A 192 11.58 -2.21 -0.15
N PRO A 193 12.41 -2.38 -1.20
CA PRO A 193 13.84 -2.19 -1.09
C PRO A 193 14.17 -0.70 -1.04
N PHE A 194 14.97 -0.27 -0.07
CA PHE A 194 15.60 1.05 -0.09
C PHE A 194 17.04 0.97 0.44
N ASP A 195 17.91 1.78 -0.15
CA ASP A 195 19.32 1.86 0.21
C ASP A 195 19.52 2.96 1.25
N LEU A 196 19.80 2.58 2.48
CA LEU A 196 20.22 3.52 3.51
C LEU A 196 21.74 3.40 3.67
N GLN A 197 22.49 4.35 3.09
CA GLN A 197 23.95 4.39 3.10
C GLN A 197 24.62 3.13 2.52
N SER A 198 24.84 2.09 3.34
CA SER A 198 25.51 0.83 3.01
C SER A 198 24.69 -0.42 3.35
N ILE A 199 23.43 -0.26 3.74
CA ILE A 199 22.53 -1.34 4.17
C ILE A 199 21.27 -1.31 3.31
N ILE A 200 20.96 -2.45 2.68
CA ILE A 200 19.71 -2.63 1.92
C ILE A 200 18.64 -3.03 2.92
N PHE A 201 17.61 -2.21 3.09
CA PHE A 201 16.47 -2.53 3.94
C PHE A 201 15.32 -3.09 3.11
N ARG A 202 14.77 -4.23 3.53
CA ARG A 202 13.55 -4.80 2.94
C ARG A 202 12.43 -4.79 3.96
N MET A 203 11.43 -3.93 3.75
CA MET A 203 10.24 -3.87 4.61
C MET A 203 9.15 -4.81 4.11
N VAL A 204 8.59 -5.62 5.00
CA VAL A 204 7.45 -6.52 4.75
C VAL A 204 6.24 -6.04 5.57
N ASP A 205 5.09 -5.85 4.91
CA ASP A 205 3.80 -5.50 5.52
C ASP A 205 2.93 -6.76 5.69
N ASP A 206 2.88 -7.33 6.90
CA ASP A 206 1.93 -8.39 7.23
C ASP A 206 0.66 -7.77 7.81
N LEU A 207 -0.41 -7.72 7.00
CA LEU A 207 -1.76 -7.67 7.55
C LEU A 207 -2.13 -9.08 7.99
N LEU A 208 -1.67 -9.47 9.18
CA LEU A 208 -2.20 -10.63 9.88
C LEU A 208 -3.67 -10.33 10.20
N TYR A 209 -4.55 -10.78 9.29
CA TYR A 209 -5.95 -11.00 9.58
C TYR A 209 -6.02 -11.87 10.83
N PHE A 210 -6.40 -11.27 11.95
CA PHE A 210 -7.29 -11.86 12.95
C PHE A 210 -7.13 -13.37 13.27
N VAL A 211 -5.94 -13.93 13.48
CA VAL A 211 -5.83 -15.29 14.05
C VAL A 211 -4.58 -15.48 14.93
N TYR A 212 -4.86 -15.88 16.18
CA TYR A 212 -4.00 -16.44 17.24
C TYR A 212 -3.21 -15.50 18.18
N PRO A 213 -3.52 -15.52 19.51
CA PRO A 213 -2.92 -14.65 20.52
C PRO A 213 -1.61 -15.17 21.13
N HIS A 214 -0.90 -16.13 20.51
CA HIS A 214 0.33 -16.64 21.08
C HIS A 214 1.47 -16.69 20.08
N VAL A 215 2.57 -16.07 20.52
CA VAL A 215 3.94 -16.12 20.01
C VAL A 215 4.26 -15.11 18.90
N CYS A 216 4.70 -13.92 19.32
CA CYS A 216 5.81 -13.22 18.65
C CYS A 216 6.43 -12.21 19.60
N THR A 217 7.74 -12.28 19.77
CA THR A 217 8.52 -11.42 20.65
C THR A 217 8.45 -9.97 20.14
N ILE A 218 7.89 -9.09 20.98
CA ILE A 218 7.60 -7.69 20.66
C ILE A 218 8.90 -6.88 20.79
N PHE A 219 9.32 -6.19 19.73
CA PHE A 219 10.24 -5.05 19.85
C PHE A 219 9.45 -3.75 19.71
N PRO A 220 9.41 -2.90 20.75
CA PRO A 220 8.68 -1.63 20.68
C PRO A 220 9.39 -0.63 19.74
N LEU A 221 8.58 0.12 18.98
CA LEU A 221 8.99 1.19 18.05
C LEU A 221 9.86 2.30 18.70
N THR A 222 9.89 2.38 20.03
CA THR A 222 10.71 3.33 20.79
C THR A 222 12.22 3.04 20.68
N SER A 223 12.61 1.84 20.24
CA SER A 223 14.02 1.42 20.17
C SER A 223 14.73 1.82 18.87
N VAL A 224 14.01 2.23 17.82
CA VAL A 224 14.57 2.45 16.47
C VAL A 224 14.89 3.94 16.20
N LEU A 225 14.21 4.86 16.89
CA LEU A 225 14.45 6.30 16.74
C LEU A 225 15.88 6.80 17.09
N PRO A 226 16.66 6.18 18.01
CA PRO A 226 17.99 6.70 18.32
C PRO A 226 19.03 6.46 17.21
N CYS A 227 18.88 5.42 16.39
CA CYS A 227 19.88 5.06 15.38
C CYS A 227 19.85 5.93 14.11
N ILE A 228 18.76 6.66 13.85
CA ILE A 228 18.63 7.51 12.65
C ILE A 228 19.17 8.93 12.91
N LYS A 229 19.35 9.35 14.17
CA LYS A 229 19.85 10.70 14.50
C LYS A 229 21.38 10.83 14.52
N HIS A 230 22.14 9.75 14.36
CA HIS A 230 23.61 9.77 14.46
C HIS A 230 24.33 9.08 13.28
N ALA A 231 23.70 9.03 12.10
CA ALA A 231 24.31 8.52 10.88
C ALA A 231 24.34 9.59 9.77
#